data_AF-V4JZL2-F1
#
_entry.id   AF-V4JZL2-F1
#
_cell.length_a   1.000
_cell.length_b   1.000
_cell.length_c   1.000
_cell.angle_alpha   90.00
_cell.angle_beta   90.00
_cell.angle_gamma   90.00
#
_symmetry.space_group_name_H-M   'P 1'
#
loop_
_entity.id
_entity.type
_entity.pdbx_description
1 polymer ?
#
loop_
_entity_poly.entity_id
_entity_poly.type
_entity_poly.pdbx_seq_one_letter_code
_entity_poly.pdbx_strand_id
1 'polypeptide(L)'
;MRVGAEIPIAPGLEGWAMEVIRAVEEAGGSFVNMNEMEFSDSNFQRLRLRGLRPSSLRYPAVEGALEAALRVMRWATENSRVTVHYCPASYKGLIQVRNRFRVTARRDLRWFEAPTRDGLVARGEVLRDGEVVGYFNPREPPRPEEGLEYRVLVSYPTSSREPVICESASQDPREAVRDCLR
;
A
#
# COMPACT_ATOMS: atom_id res chain seq x y z
N MET A 1 -12.42 23.21 13.04
CA MET A 1 -11.32 22.42 12.43
C MET A 1 -10.73 21.55 13.52
N ARG A 2 -10.49 20.25 13.30
CA ARG A 2 -9.78 19.39 14.27
C ARG A 2 -8.30 19.32 13.87
N VAL A 3 -7.40 19.64 14.79
CA VAL A 3 -5.95 19.55 14.60
C VAL A 3 -5.42 18.46 15.51
N GLY A 4 -4.36 17.76 15.10
CA GLY A 4 -3.79 16.66 15.87
C GLY A 4 -2.36 16.36 15.41
N ALA A 5 -1.75 15.36 16.03
CA ALA A 5 -0.41 14.87 15.67
C ALA A 5 -0.46 13.42 15.17
N GLU A 6 0.51 13.08 14.33
CA GLU A 6 0.77 11.71 13.90
C GLU A 6 2.19 11.34 14.31
N ILE A 7 2.33 10.24 15.05
CA ILE A 7 3.59 9.82 15.64
C ILE A 7 3.84 8.33 15.40
N PRO A 8 5.09 7.89 15.21
CA PRO A 8 5.42 6.47 15.23
C PRO A 8 5.37 5.91 16.66
N ILE A 9 5.14 4.61 16.81
CA ILE A 9 5.24 3.90 18.09
C ILE A 9 5.99 2.57 17.94
N ALA A 10 6.91 2.33 18.87
CA ALA A 10 7.77 1.15 18.99
C ALA A 10 8.21 1.01 20.45
N PRO A 11 8.79 -0.14 20.87
CA PRO A 11 9.37 -0.26 22.20
C PRO A 11 10.42 0.82 22.47
N GLY A 12 10.33 1.45 23.64
CA GLY A 12 11.20 2.55 24.07
C GLY A 12 10.69 3.95 23.69
N LEU A 13 9.62 4.06 22.90
CA LEU A 13 9.02 5.35 22.52
C LEU A 13 7.83 5.75 23.41
N GLU A 14 7.44 4.93 24.38
CA GLU A 14 6.22 5.16 25.17
C GLU A 14 6.26 6.49 25.93
N GLY A 15 7.36 6.79 26.62
CA GLY A 15 7.49 8.05 27.37
C GLY A 15 7.39 9.27 26.45
N TRP A 16 8.11 9.25 25.32
CA TRP A 16 8.03 10.29 24.31
C TRP A 16 6.60 10.44 23.73
N ALA A 17 5.91 9.33 23.46
CA ALA A 17 4.54 9.38 22.97
C ALA A 17 3.58 10.02 23.99
N MET A 18 3.75 9.74 25.28
CA MET A 18 2.97 10.38 26.37
C MET A 18 3.24 11.88 26.44
N GLU A 19 4.50 12.30 26.28
CA GLU A 19 4.87 13.73 26.20
C GLU A 19 4.22 14.43 25.01
N VAL A 20 4.23 13.80 23.84
CA VAL A 20 3.55 14.36 22.65
C VAL A 20 2.05 14.48 22.89
N ILE A 21 1.40 13.48 23.49
CA ILE A 21 -0.04 13.53 23.79
C ILE A 21 -0.36 14.73 24.70
N ARG A 22 0.44 14.97 25.74
CA ARG A 22 0.29 16.14 26.62
C ARG A 22 0.47 17.44 25.86
N ALA A 23 1.52 17.54 25.05
CA ALA A 23 1.79 18.73 24.25
C ALA A 23 0.65 19.04 23.27
N VAL A 24 0.07 18.01 22.63
CA VAL A 24 -1.12 18.17 21.78
C VAL A 24 -2.31 18.67 22.59
N GLU A 25 -2.54 18.12 23.78
CA GLU A 25 -3.63 18.55 24.66
C GLU A 25 -3.48 20.01 25.10
N GLU A 26 -2.29 20.40 25.55
CA GLU A 26 -1.96 21.76 25.99
C GLU A 26 -2.12 22.77 24.84
N ALA A 27 -1.82 22.37 23.61
CA ALA A 27 -2.01 23.17 22.41
C ALA A 27 -3.48 23.25 21.94
N GLY A 28 -4.43 22.60 22.63
CA GLY A 28 -5.84 22.55 22.23
C GLY A 28 -6.13 21.60 21.06
N GLY A 29 -5.21 20.67 20.78
CA GLY A 29 -5.36 19.63 19.78
C GLY A 29 -6.43 18.59 20.14
N SER A 30 -6.92 17.89 19.13
CA SER A 30 -8.10 17.02 19.25
C SER A 30 -7.81 15.53 19.14
N PHE A 31 -6.65 15.12 18.61
CA PHE A 31 -6.30 13.71 18.48
C PHE A 31 -4.78 13.48 18.31
N VAL A 32 -4.34 12.27 18.62
CA VAL A 32 -3.02 11.75 18.25
C VAL A 32 -3.21 10.40 17.56
N ASN A 33 -2.61 10.24 16.37
CA ASN A 33 -2.57 8.96 15.66
C ASN A 33 -1.19 8.31 15.86
N MET A 34 -1.17 7.19 16.57
CA MET A 34 0.02 6.37 16.80
C MET A 34 0.13 5.31 15.71
N ASN A 35 1.07 5.53 14.82
CA ASN A 35 1.42 4.62 13.75
C ASN A 35 2.34 3.52 14.26
N GLU A 36 1.92 2.28 14.15
CA GLU A 36 2.82 1.15 14.38
C GLU A 36 4.05 1.25 13.47
N MET A 37 5.23 1.19 14.09
CA MET A 37 6.48 1.21 13.35
C MET A 37 6.66 -0.11 12.60
N GLU A 38 7.08 0.00 11.35
CA GLU A 38 7.26 -1.11 10.43
C GLU A 38 8.66 -1.12 9.81
N PHE A 39 9.16 -2.31 9.54
CA PHE A 39 10.34 -2.52 8.74
C PHE A 39 10.01 -2.34 7.25
N SER A 40 10.88 -1.61 6.56
CA SER A 40 10.91 -1.49 5.11
C SER A 40 12.36 -1.56 4.65
N ASP A 41 12.59 -1.83 3.37
CA ASP A 41 13.94 -1.91 2.80
C ASP A 41 14.76 -0.65 3.09
N SER A 42 14.12 0.51 3.02
CA SER A 42 14.76 1.81 3.26
C SER A 42 15.18 2.07 4.71
N ASN A 43 14.50 1.45 5.68
CA ASN A 43 14.72 1.71 7.11
C ASN A 43 15.35 0.52 7.85
N PHE A 44 15.46 -0.64 7.21
CA PHE A 44 15.79 -1.92 7.85
C PHE A 44 17.06 -1.85 8.71
N GLN A 45 18.17 -1.42 8.10
CA GLN A 45 19.46 -1.33 8.79
C GLN A 45 19.42 -0.35 9.95
N ARG A 46 18.74 0.80 9.77
CA ARG A 46 18.64 1.85 10.79
C ARG A 46 17.82 1.42 12.00
N LEU A 47 16.79 0.59 11.81
CA LEU A 47 16.00 0.04 12.91
C LEU A 47 16.77 -1.06 13.64
N ARG A 48 17.47 -1.93 12.90
CA ARG A 48 18.34 -2.97 13.47
C ARG A 48 19.45 -2.40 14.34
N LEU A 49 20.11 -1.32 13.90
CA LEU A 49 21.14 -0.63 14.68
C LEU A 49 20.60 -0.01 15.98
N ARG A 50 19.31 0.29 16.04
CA ARG A 50 18.63 0.75 17.27
C ARG A 50 18.16 -0.41 18.17
N GLY A 51 18.54 -1.65 17.86
CA GLY A 51 18.18 -2.84 18.64
C GLY A 51 16.76 -3.36 18.37
N LEU A 52 16.01 -2.73 17.46
CA LEU A 52 14.68 -3.18 17.09
C LEU A 52 14.75 -4.37 16.14
N ARG A 53 13.73 -5.24 16.19
CA ARG A 53 13.66 -6.45 15.37
C ARG A 53 12.30 -6.55 14.66
N PRO A 54 12.25 -7.09 13.44
CA PRO A 54 10.98 -7.39 12.79
C PRO A 54 10.20 -8.40 13.64
N SER A 55 8.90 -8.25 13.71
CA SER A 55 8.04 -9.19 14.41
C SER A 55 7.94 -10.51 13.66
N SER A 56 8.06 -11.62 14.38
CA SER A 56 7.86 -12.96 13.82
C SER A 56 6.39 -13.30 13.57
N LEU A 57 5.48 -12.64 14.30
CA LEU A 57 4.04 -12.88 14.22
C LEU A 57 3.31 -11.81 13.41
N ARG A 58 3.80 -10.56 13.42
CA ARG A 58 3.11 -9.39 12.86
C ARG A 58 3.94 -8.64 11.83
N TYR A 59 4.73 -9.35 11.02
CA TYR A 59 5.50 -8.72 9.94
C TYR A 59 4.59 -7.88 9.01
N PRO A 60 4.96 -6.63 8.63
CA PRO A 60 6.26 -5.99 8.80
C PRO A 60 6.46 -5.18 10.10
N ALA A 61 5.58 -5.28 11.09
CA ALA A 61 5.70 -4.51 12.33
C ALA A 61 7.02 -4.77 13.09
N VAL A 62 7.46 -3.77 13.85
CA VAL A 62 8.50 -3.92 14.88
C VAL A 62 7.96 -4.79 16.02
N GLU A 63 8.75 -5.77 16.46
CA GLU A 63 8.44 -6.61 17.62
C GLU A 63 8.23 -5.75 18.87
N GLY A 64 7.14 -5.98 19.60
CA GLY A 64 6.81 -5.21 20.81
C GLY A 64 6.08 -3.87 20.58
N ALA A 65 5.86 -3.45 19.32
CA ALA A 65 5.27 -2.15 19.02
C ALA A 65 3.79 -2.04 19.43
N LEU A 66 3.02 -3.12 19.31
CA LEU A 66 1.63 -3.17 19.76
C LEU A 66 1.55 -3.04 21.28
N GLU A 67 2.42 -3.72 22.01
CA GLU A 67 2.49 -3.70 23.46
C GLU A 67 2.83 -2.29 23.96
N ALA A 68 3.78 -1.61 23.29
CA ALA A 68 4.10 -0.21 23.54
C ALA A 68 2.90 0.71 23.29
N ALA A 69 2.21 0.56 22.16
CA ALA A 69 1.00 1.33 21.85
C ALA A 69 -0.11 1.12 22.87
N LEU A 70 -0.36 -0.13 23.28
CA LEU A 70 -1.36 -0.47 24.29
C LEU A 70 -1.03 0.12 25.66
N ARG A 71 0.26 0.18 26.05
CA ARG A 71 0.69 0.87 27.28
C ARG A 71 0.35 2.36 27.21
N VAL A 72 0.68 3.03 26.11
CA VAL A 72 0.39 4.46 25.92
C VAL A 72 -1.11 4.71 25.88
N MET A 73 -1.90 3.89 25.19
CA MET A 73 -3.36 4.04 25.12
C MET A 73 -4.02 3.88 26.49
N ARG A 74 -3.62 2.88 27.30
CA ARG A 74 -4.12 2.71 28.67
C ARG A 74 -3.76 3.88 29.57
N TRP A 75 -2.55 4.40 29.44
CA TRP A 75 -2.17 5.60 30.17
C TRP A 75 -3.03 6.80 29.73
N ALA A 76 -3.23 6.98 28.42
CA ALA A 76 -3.97 8.11 27.88
C ALA A 76 -5.44 8.12 28.32
N THR A 77 -6.07 6.96 28.49
CA THR A 77 -7.47 6.88 28.96
C THR A 77 -7.67 7.47 30.36
N GLU A 78 -6.64 7.49 31.18
CA GLU A 78 -6.67 8.02 32.55
C GLU A 78 -6.07 9.42 32.66
N ASN A 79 -5.25 9.83 31.69
CA ASN A 79 -4.36 11.00 31.82
C ASN A 79 -4.53 12.06 30.73
N SER A 80 -5.39 11.85 29.72
CA SER A 80 -5.59 12.81 28.64
C SER A 80 -7.02 12.82 28.12
N ARG A 81 -7.48 13.98 27.66
CA ARG A 81 -8.76 14.14 26.94
C ARG A 81 -8.60 14.03 25.42
N VAL A 82 -7.36 13.92 24.93
CA VAL A 82 -7.08 13.79 23.50
C VAL A 82 -7.44 12.39 23.02
N THR A 83 -8.12 12.29 21.88
CA THR A 83 -8.41 11.00 21.27
C THR A 83 -7.12 10.37 20.76
N VAL A 84 -6.70 9.25 21.35
CA VAL A 84 -5.53 8.49 20.89
C VAL A 84 -5.99 7.31 20.04
N HIS A 85 -5.56 7.28 18.79
CA HIS A 85 -5.82 6.18 17.86
C HIS A 85 -4.52 5.41 17.59
N TYR A 86 -4.62 4.11 17.37
CA TYR A 86 -3.51 3.27 16.95
C TYR A 86 -3.78 2.69 15.56
N CYS A 87 -2.85 2.91 14.63
CA CYS A 87 -2.91 2.40 13.27
C CYS A 87 -1.91 1.23 13.10
N PRO A 88 -2.40 -0.02 12.96
CA PRO A 88 -1.55 -1.19 12.76
C PRO A 88 -0.80 -1.15 11.42
N ALA A 89 0.40 -1.74 11.36
CA ALA A 89 1.20 -1.82 10.14
C ALA A 89 0.50 -2.65 9.04
N SER A 90 -0.15 -3.75 9.42
CA SER A 90 -0.92 -4.59 8.49
C SER A 90 -2.05 -3.82 7.79
N TYR A 91 -2.68 -2.87 8.48
CA TYR A 91 -3.73 -2.04 7.93
C TYR A 91 -3.21 -1.07 6.85
N LYS A 92 -2.00 -0.52 7.05
CA LYS A 92 -1.35 0.38 6.08
C LYS A 92 -1.09 -0.32 4.76
N GLY A 93 -0.47 -1.51 4.81
CA GLY A 93 -0.13 -2.28 3.62
C GLY A 93 -1.36 -2.81 2.86
N LEU A 94 -2.36 -3.35 3.57
CA LEU A 94 -3.47 -4.06 2.91
C LEU A 94 -4.60 -3.15 2.45
N ILE A 95 -4.89 -2.10 3.22
CA ILE A 95 -6.11 -1.30 3.03
C ILE A 95 -5.76 0.10 2.54
N GLN A 96 -4.84 0.80 3.20
CA GLN A 96 -4.51 2.18 2.82
C GLN A 96 -3.83 2.25 1.45
N VAL A 97 -2.82 1.41 1.20
CA VAL A 97 -2.13 1.34 -0.10
C VAL A 97 -3.11 0.92 -1.21
N ARG A 98 -3.91 -0.13 -0.98
CA ARG A 98 -4.91 -0.60 -1.95
C ARG A 98 -5.92 0.48 -2.31
N ASN A 99 -6.42 1.23 -1.32
CA ASN A 99 -7.34 2.34 -1.58
C ASN A 99 -6.68 3.46 -2.36
N ARG A 100 -5.42 3.79 -2.04
CA ARG A 100 -4.64 4.77 -2.79
C ARG A 100 -4.48 4.33 -4.24
N PHE A 101 -4.12 3.08 -4.49
CA PHE A 101 -4.00 2.53 -5.84
C PHE A 101 -5.30 2.58 -6.62
N ARG A 102 -6.43 2.23 -6.00
CA ARG A 102 -7.76 2.34 -6.64
C ARG A 102 -8.09 3.76 -7.06
N VAL A 103 -7.76 4.75 -6.22
CA VAL A 103 -7.98 6.17 -6.56
C VAL A 103 -7.02 6.62 -7.66
N THR A 104 -5.73 6.30 -7.56
CA THR A 104 -4.72 6.66 -8.56
C THR A 104 -5.05 6.07 -9.92
N ALA A 105 -5.31 4.75 -9.99
CA ALA A 105 -5.70 4.10 -11.22
C ALA A 105 -6.90 4.80 -11.86
N ARG A 106 -7.99 5.02 -11.11
CA ARG A 106 -9.18 5.70 -11.65
C ARG A 106 -8.93 7.10 -12.23
N ARG A 107 -7.91 7.80 -11.74
CA ARG A 107 -7.57 9.16 -12.18
C ARG A 107 -6.63 9.20 -13.38
N ASP A 108 -5.86 8.14 -13.61
CA ASP A 108 -4.71 8.14 -14.53
C ASP A 108 -4.79 7.06 -15.62
N LEU A 109 -5.92 6.36 -15.75
CA LEU A 109 -6.10 5.33 -16.79
C LEU A 109 -6.11 5.92 -18.20
N ARG A 110 -5.40 5.25 -19.11
CA ARG A 110 -5.51 5.46 -20.55
C ARG A 110 -6.70 4.68 -21.11
N TRP A 111 -7.17 5.03 -22.30
CA TRP A 111 -8.37 4.44 -22.91
C TRP A 111 -8.27 2.92 -23.15
N PHE A 112 -7.06 2.41 -23.38
CA PHE A 112 -6.77 0.97 -23.55
C PHE A 112 -6.42 0.25 -22.23
N GLU A 113 -6.53 0.91 -21.08
CA GLU A 113 -6.20 0.32 -19.78
C GLU A 113 -7.45 -0.01 -18.97
N ALA A 114 -7.33 -0.99 -18.06
CA ALA A 114 -8.39 -1.39 -17.15
C ALA A 114 -7.89 -1.45 -15.70
N PRO A 115 -8.67 -0.94 -14.72
CA PRO A 115 -8.32 -1.13 -13.31
C PRO A 115 -8.72 -2.53 -12.83
N THR A 116 -7.87 -3.14 -12.00
CA THR A 116 -8.18 -4.38 -11.28
C THR A 116 -8.94 -4.10 -9.97
N ARG A 117 -9.41 -5.15 -9.29
CA ARG A 117 -10.11 -5.03 -7.99
C ARG A 117 -9.26 -4.35 -6.90
N ASP A 118 -7.94 -4.51 -7.00
CA ASP A 118 -7.00 -4.02 -6.00
C ASP A 118 -6.34 -2.69 -6.40
N GLY A 119 -6.80 -2.08 -7.50
CA GLY A 119 -6.34 -0.78 -7.96
C GLY A 119 -5.07 -0.82 -8.78
N LEU A 120 -4.68 -1.99 -9.26
CA LEU A 120 -3.61 -2.15 -10.25
C LEU A 120 -4.14 -1.78 -11.64
N VAL A 121 -3.22 -1.62 -12.59
CA VAL A 121 -3.54 -1.26 -13.97
C VAL A 121 -3.16 -2.39 -14.90
N ALA A 122 -4.14 -2.88 -15.65
CA ALA A 122 -3.98 -3.88 -16.70
C ALA A 122 -4.02 -3.22 -18.08
N ARG A 123 -3.15 -3.64 -19.00
CA ARG A 123 -3.17 -3.25 -20.40
C ARG A 123 -2.94 -4.45 -21.30
N GLY A 124 -3.57 -4.45 -22.47
CA GLY A 124 -3.30 -5.42 -23.53
C GLY A 124 -2.40 -4.79 -24.60
N GLU A 125 -1.43 -5.55 -25.08
CA GLU A 125 -0.54 -5.23 -26.19
C GLU A 125 -0.77 -6.25 -27.30
N VAL A 126 -0.83 -5.78 -28.54
CA VAL A 126 -0.90 -6.62 -29.74
C VAL A 126 0.47 -6.65 -30.37
N LEU A 127 1.02 -7.83 -30.58
CA LEU A 127 2.34 -8.04 -31.14
C LEU A 127 2.25 -8.68 -32.52
N ARG A 128 3.14 -8.25 -33.41
CA ARG A 128 3.43 -8.89 -34.69
C ARG A 128 4.94 -9.02 -34.81
N ASP A 129 5.42 -10.24 -35.04
CA ASP A 129 6.86 -10.54 -35.11
C ASP A 129 7.66 -10.04 -33.89
N GLY A 130 7.02 -10.03 -32.70
CA GLY A 130 7.61 -9.54 -31.45
C GLY A 130 7.55 -8.03 -31.23
N GLU A 131 7.06 -7.25 -32.19
CA GLU A 131 6.89 -5.80 -32.05
C GLU A 131 5.47 -5.41 -31.66
N VAL A 132 5.33 -4.46 -30.74
CA VAL A 132 4.01 -3.95 -30.32
C VAL A 132 3.43 -3.08 -31.43
N VAL A 133 2.41 -3.59 -32.10
CA VAL A 133 1.68 -2.91 -33.18
C VAL A 133 0.39 -2.24 -32.72
N GLY A 134 -0.05 -2.51 -31.49
CA GLY A 134 -1.28 -1.91 -30.95
C GLY A 134 -1.53 -2.22 -29.48
N TYR A 135 -2.60 -1.64 -28.96
CA TYR A 135 -3.04 -1.83 -27.58
C TYR A 135 -4.54 -2.14 -27.54
N PHE A 136 -4.97 -2.91 -26.56
CA PHE A 136 -6.38 -3.21 -26.32
C PHE A 136 -6.73 -3.16 -24.84
N ASN A 137 -8.00 -2.87 -24.55
CA ASN A 137 -8.51 -2.89 -23.19
C ASN A 137 -8.73 -4.35 -22.75
N PRO A 138 -8.11 -4.84 -21.66
CA PRO A 138 -8.30 -6.23 -21.20
C PRO A 138 -9.75 -6.61 -20.86
N ARG A 139 -10.64 -5.63 -20.66
CA ARG A 139 -12.09 -5.88 -20.46
C ARG A 139 -12.84 -6.18 -21.75
N GLU A 140 -12.28 -5.77 -22.87
CA GLU A 140 -12.83 -5.90 -24.22
C GLU A 140 -11.75 -6.50 -25.15
N PRO A 141 -11.31 -7.75 -24.89
CA PRO A 141 -10.27 -8.37 -25.70
C PRO A 141 -10.74 -8.53 -27.15
N PRO A 142 -9.87 -8.26 -28.13
CA PRO A 142 -10.19 -8.40 -29.54
C PRO A 142 -10.43 -9.88 -29.91
N ARG A 143 -10.87 -10.12 -31.13
CA ARG A 143 -10.88 -11.49 -31.67
C ARG A 143 -9.44 -11.87 -32.04
N PRO A 144 -9.03 -13.13 -31.83
CA PRO A 144 -7.73 -13.59 -32.27
C PRO A 144 -7.63 -13.48 -33.80
N GLU A 145 -6.45 -13.11 -34.28
CA GLU A 145 -6.14 -12.96 -35.71
C GLU A 145 -4.84 -13.72 -36.00
N GLU A 146 -4.76 -14.35 -37.17
CA GLU A 146 -3.62 -15.17 -37.55
C GLU A 146 -2.36 -14.30 -37.70
N GLY A 147 -1.24 -14.76 -37.14
CA GLY A 147 0.03 -14.02 -37.14
C GLY A 147 0.11 -12.88 -36.12
N LEU A 148 -0.86 -12.74 -35.22
CA LEU A 148 -0.79 -11.85 -34.06
C LEU A 148 -0.62 -12.63 -32.76
N GLU A 149 0.10 -12.02 -31.82
CA GLU A 149 0.22 -12.45 -30.44
C GLU A 149 -0.31 -11.36 -29.52
N TYR A 150 -0.91 -11.74 -28.39
CA TYR A 150 -1.53 -10.82 -27.46
C TYR A 150 -0.88 -10.95 -26.10
N ARG A 151 -0.36 -9.84 -25.58
CA ARG A 151 0.26 -9.79 -24.26
C ARG A 151 -0.58 -8.95 -23.31
N VAL A 152 -0.82 -9.45 -22.11
CA VAL A 152 -1.45 -8.72 -21.02
C VAL A 152 -0.43 -8.43 -19.95
N LEU A 153 -0.34 -7.16 -19.56
CA LEU A 153 0.55 -6.67 -18.52
C LEU A 153 -0.28 -6.08 -17.39
N VAL A 154 0.03 -6.46 -16.15
CA VAL A 154 -0.53 -5.87 -14.93
C VAL A 154 0.58 -5.20 -14.15
N SER A 155 0.36 -3.95 -13.74
CA SER A 155 1.37 -3.11 -13.08
C SER A 155 0.77 -2.30 -11.94
N TYR A 156 1.63 -1.71 -11.11
CA TYR A 156 1.20 -0.66 -10.20
C TYR A 156 0.70 0.57 -10.96
N PRO A 157 -0.19 1.39 -10.35
CA PRO A 157 -0.72 2.60 -10.98
C PRO A 157 0.31 3.75 -10.92
N THR A 158 1.51 3.52 -11.42
CA THR A 158 2.56 4.54 -11.60
C THR A 158 2.46 5.11 -13.02
N SER A 159 2.94 6.33 -13.24
CA SER A 159 2.88 6.96 -14.58
C SER A 159 3.61 6.17 -15.66
N SER A 160 4.71 5.48 -15.30
CA SER A 160 5.46 4.57 -16.17
C SER A 160 4.84 3.18 -16.32
N ARG A 161 3.84 2.82 -15.48
CA ARG A 161 3.29 1.45 -15.38
C ARG A 161 4.35 0.41 -15.04
N GLU A 162 5.26 0.80 -14.16
CA GLU A 162 6.31 -0.04 -13.60
C GLU A 162 6.29 -0.04 -12.06
N PRO A 163 6.73 -1.13 -11.43
CA PRO A 163 7.01 -2.44 -12.04
C PRO A 163 5.75 -3.17 -12.55
N VAL A 164 5.97 -4.02 -13.55
CA VAL A 164 5.00 -5.04 -13.98
C VAL A 164 5.05 -6.19 -12.96
N ILE A 165 3.88 -6.61 -12.50
CA ILE A 165 3.70 -7.68 -11.52
C ILE A 165 3.18 -8.97 -12.14
N CYS A 166 2.59 -8.89 -13.34
CA CYS A 166 2.16 -10.05 -14.12
C CYS A 166 2.27 -9.74 -15.61
N GLU A 167 2.78 -10.71 -16.36
CA GLU A 167 2.88 -10.71 -17.81
C GLU A 167 2.41 -12.08 -18.30
N SER A 168 1.48 -12.10 -19.25
CA SER A 168 1.07 -13.31 -19.98
C SER A 168 0.91 -12.99 -21.46
N ALA A 169 1.40 -13.87 -22.32
CA ALA A 169 1.27 -13.77 -23.77
C ALA A 169 0.60 -15.05 -24.32
N SER A 170 -0.36 -14.88 -25.23
CA SER A 170 -1.02 -15.98 -25.92
C SER A 170 -1.53 -15.53 -27.30
N GLN A 171 -1.76 -16.49 -28.19
CA GLN A 171 -2.48 -16.27 -29.45
C GLN A 171 -3.99 -16.02 -29.23
N ASP A 172 -4.54 -16.44 -28.08
CA ASP A 172 -5.89 -16.07 -27.63
C ASP A 172 -5.81 -14.93 -26.60
N PRO A 173 -6.28 -13.71 -26.90
CA PRO A 173 -6.24 -12.59 -25.96
C PRO A 173 -7.06 -12.88 -24.69
N ARG A 174 -8.08 -13.73 -24.76
CA ARG A 174 -8.88 -14.11 -23.57
C ARG A 174 -8.10 -15.03 -22.64
N GLU A 175 -7.21 -15.85 -23.18
CA GLU A 175 -6.31 -16.67 -22.38
C GLU A 175 -5.31 -15.79 -21.63
N ALA A 176 -4.63 -14.88 -22.33
CA ALA A 176 -3.68 -13.95 -21.71
C ALA A 176 -4.32 -13.11 -20.58
N VAL A 177 -5.58 -12.66 -20.77
CA VAL A 177 -6.35 -11.98 -19.73
C VAL A 177 -6.60 -12.88 -18.51
N ARG A 178 -7.01 -14.12 -18.73
CA ARG A 178 -7.30 -15.08 -17.66
C ARG A 178 -6.09 -15.50 -16.85
N ASP A 179 -4.87 -15.34 -17.36
CA ASP A 179 -3.68 -15.71 -16.60
C ASP A 179 -3.29 -14.65 -15.57
N CYS A 180 -3.52 -13.37 -15.89
CA CYS A 180 -3.16 -12.27 -15.01
C CYS A 180 -4.30 -11.68 -14.17
N LEU A 181 -5.57 -11.88 -14.53
CA LEU A 181 -6.71 -11.15 -13.93
C LEU A 181 -7.80 -12.03 -13.26
N ARG A 182 -7.44 -13.21 -12.73
CA ARG A 182 -8.39 -14.07 -11.96
C ARG A 182 -8.87 -13.42 -10.66
#